data_AF-A0AAW3FQJ5-F1
#
_entry.id   AF-A0AAW3FQJ5-F1
#
_cell.length_a   1.000
_cell.length_b   1.000
_cell.length_c   1.000
_cell.angle_alpha   90.00
_cell.angle_beta   90.00
_cell.angle_gamma   90.00
#
_symmetry.space_group_name_H-M   'P 1'
#
loop_
_entity.id
_entity.type
_entity.pdbx_description
1 polymer ?
#
loop_
_entity_poly.entity_id
_entity_poly.type
_entity_poly.pdbx_seq_one_letter_code
_entity_poly.pdbx_strand_id
1 'polypeptide(L)'
;MNHEIENIDKNVTTHFAKMAKSIYGWSVKDGKCVPPKIIFPKPVVERIEYFAEEMENGLTFQGALEFIFAGDEKRCKEECEQFMDWLPVSDSFREWLDGDFLYSFKEAQVMLALIYGNYRVEEDK
;
A
#
# COMPACT_ATOMS: atom_id res chain seq x y z
N MET A 1 32.26 18.53 -4.27
CA MET A 1 31.36 17.37 -4.19
C MET A 1 30.32 17.63 -3.09
N ASN A 2 29.47 18.67 -3.23
CA ASN A 2 29.27 19.58 -2.09
C ASN A 2 27.87 20.18 -1.78
N HIS A 3 26.79 19.88 -2.48
CA HIS A 3 25.46 20.35 -2.00
C HIS A 3 24.32 19.52 -2.57
N GLU A 4 24.43 19.11 -3.84
CA GLU A 4 23.46 18.23 -4.48
C GLU A 4 23.43 16.83 -3.83
N ILE A 5 24.60 16.27 -3.51
CA ILE A 5 24.70 14.96 -2.85
C ILE A 5 24.12 15.00 -1.43
N GLU A 6 24.35 16.08 -0.66
CA GLU A 6 23.76 16.24 0.68
C GLU A 6 22.23 16.40 0.64
N ASN A 7 21.70 17.05 -0.38
CA ASN A 7 20.26 17.19 -0.56
C ASN A 7 19.59 15.87 -0.96
N ILE A 8 20.26 15.06 -1.79
CA ILE A 8 19.81 13.71 -2.13
C ILE A 8 19.77 12.83 -0.87
N ASP A 9 20.84 12.84 -0.07
CA ASP A 9 20.95 12.04 1.17
C ASP A 9 19.86 12.40 2.20
N LYS A 10 19.61 13.70 2.39
CA LYS A 10 18.53 14.17 3.28
C LYS A 10 17.14 13.77 2.77
N ASN A 11 16.91 13.81 1.46
CA ASN A 11 15.62 13.44 0.87
C ASN A 11 15.36 11.93 1.02
N VAL A 12 16.35 11.09 0.69
CA VAL A 12 16.28 9.64 0.88
C VAL A 12 16.04 9.30 2.36
N THR A 13 16.78 9.92 3.27
CA THR A 13 16.61 9.71 4.72
C THR A 13 15.21 10.10 5.19
N THR A 14 14.68 11.23 4.69
CA THR A 14 13.33 11.71 5.04
C THR A 14 12.25 10.79 4.48
N HIS A 15 12.39 10.35 3.24
CA HIS A 15 11.43 9.47 2.59
C HIS A 15 11.43 8.08 3.26
N PHE A 16 12.61 7.54 3.58
CA PHE A 16 12.74 6.29 4.32
C PHE A 16 12.12 6.38 5.71
N ALA A 17 12.40 7.47 6.45
CA ALA A 17 11.82 7.67 7.77
C ALA A 17 10.29 7.74 7.74
N LYS A 18 9.70 8.38 6.72
CA LYS A 18 8.23 8.39 6.52
C LYS A 18 7.69 6.99 6.25
N MET A 19 8.32 6.24 5.34
CA MET A 19 7.94 4.88 5.02
C MET A 19 8.05 3.97 6.26
N ALA A 20 9.20 3.98 6.95
CA ALA A 20 9.42 3.16 8.14
C ALA A 20 8.40 3.50 9.24
N LYS A 21 8.10 4.79 9.45
CA LYS A 21 7.07 5.23 10.41
C LYS A 21 5.67 4.73 10.04
N SER A 22 5.36 4.58 8.77
CA SER A 22 4.04 4.07 8.35
C SER A 22 3.83 2.59 8.67
N ILE A 23 4.90 1.84 8.99
CA ILE A 23 4.84 0.41 9.31
C ILE A 23 5.12 0.18 10.81
N TYR A 24 6.15 0.85 11.34
CA TYR A 24 6.64 0.65 12.70
C TYR A 24 6.18 1.75 13.67
N GLY A 25 5.50 2.80 13.20
CA GLY A 25 5.09 3.96 14.01
C GLY A 25 3.87 3.74 14.89
N TRP A 26 3.80 2.58 15.53
CA TRP A 26 2.77 2.24 16.51
C TRP A 26 2.87 3.12 17.75
N SER A 27 1.74 3.33 18.41
CA SER A 27 1.67 4.08 19.66
C SER A 27 0.65 3.48 20.62
N VAL A 28 0.66 3.93 21.87
CA VAL A 28 -0.33 3.56 22.88
C VAL A 28 -1.08 4.81 23.30
N LYS A 29 -2.42 4.76 23.24
CA LYS A 29 -3.31 5.82 23.73
C LYS A 29 -4.39 5.18 24.60
N ASP A 30 -4.54 5.71 25.82
CA ASP A 30 -5.53 5.21 26.80
C ASP A 30 -5.43 3.69 27.04
N GLY A 31 -4.20 3.16 27.08
CA GLY A 31 -3.91 1.74 27.24
C GLY A 31 -4.18 0.87 26.01
N LYS A 32 -4.60 1.46 24.89
CA LYS A 32 -4.88 0.74 23.63
C LYS A 32 -3.79 1.00 22.59
N CYS A 33 -3.46 -0.03 21.82
CA CYS A 33 -2.57 0.09 20.68
C CYS A 33 -3.24 0.91 19.58
N VAL A 34 -2.51 1.86 19.00
CA VAL A 34 -2.94 2.70 17.89
C VAL A 34 -2.03 2.39 16.70
N PRO A 35 -2.59 1.88 15.58
CA PRO A 35 -1.81 1.58 14.39
C PRO A 35 -1.22 2.85 13.78
N PRO A 36 -0.08 2.76 13.06
CA PRO A 36 0.45 3.88 12.31
C PRO A 36 -0.57 4.36 11.27
N LYS A 37 -0.55 5.66 10.95
CA LYS A 37 -1.37 6.23 9.89
C LYS A 37 -0.59 6.20 8.57
N ILE A 38 -1.16 5.54 7.57
CA ILE A 38 -0.54 5.40 6.24
C ILE A 38 -1.11 6.46 5.30
N ILE A 39 -0.29 6.99 4.41
CA ILE A 39 -0.71 7.89 3.35
C ILE A 39 -0.37 7.21 2.04
N PHE A 40 -1.38 6.97 1.23
CA PHE A 40 -1.24 6.30 -0.06
C PHE A 40 -1.62 7.24 -1.20
N PRO A 41 -1.00 7.10 -2.38
CA PRO A 41 -1.54 7.67 -3.60
C PRO A 41 -2.95 7.15 -3.88
N LYS A 42 -3.79 7.97 -4.50
CA LYS A 42 -5.17 7.63 -4.85
C LYS A 42 -5.33 6.27 -5.59
N PRO A 43 -4.52 5.95 -6.62
CA PRO A 43 -4.64 4.67 -7.33
C PRO A 43 -4.42 3.44 -6.46
N VAL A 44 -3.62 3.58 -5.40
CA VAL A 44 -3.36 2.52 -4.43
C VAL A 44 -4.56 2.34 -3.51
N VAL A 45 -5.15 3.44 -3.03
CA VAL A 45 -6.36 3.41 -2.20
C VAL A 45 -7.54 2.80 -2.96
N GLU A 46 -7.79 3.23 -4.20
CA GLU A 46 -8.89 2.70 -5.02
C GLU A 46 -8.81 1.18 -5.17
N ARG A 47 -7.59 0.66 -5.37
CA ARG A 47 -7.37 -0.78 -5.50
C ARG A 47 -7.50 -1.52 -4.16
N ILE A 48 -7.00 -0.94 -3.05
CA ILE A 48 -7.18 -1.49 -1.70
C ILE A 48 -8.67 -1.57 -1.35
N GLU A 49 -9.41 -0.47 -1.55
CA GLU A 49 -10.83 -0.40 -1.21
C GLU A 49 -11.66 -1.40 -2.01
N TYR A 50 -11.39 -1.53 -3.31
CA TYR A 50 -12.05 -2.52 -4.16
C TYR A 50 -11.93 -3.95 -3.62
N PHE A 51 -10.70 -4.41 -3.37
CA PHE A 51 -10.49 -5.78 -2.87
C PHE A 51 -10.82 -5.94 -1.38
N ALA A 52 -10.80 -4.87 -0.58
CA ALA A 52 -11.24 -4.89 0.81
C ALA A 52 -12.76 -5.08 0.91
N GLU A 53 -13.55 -4.44 0.03
CA GLU A 53 -15.00 -4.68 -0.05
C GLU A 53 -15.30 -6.15 -0.35
N GLU A 54 -14.53 -6.76 -1.24
CA GLU A 54 -14.72 -8.16 -1.60
C GLU A 54 -14.28 -9.13 -0.51
N MET A 55 -13.45 -8.70 0.46
CA MET A 55 -13.18 -9.48 1.66
C MET A 55 -14.43 -9.68 2.51
N GLU A 56 -15.35 -8.71 2.53
CA GLU A 56 -16.66 -8.84 3.18
C GLU A 56 -17.57 -9.82 2.43
N ASN A 57 -17.33 -10.03 1.13
CA ASN A 57 -18.04 -10.99 0.28
C ASN A 57 -17.37 -12.37 0.22
N GLY A 58 -16.32 -12.61 1.01
CA GLY A 58 -15.66 -13.91 1.16
C GLY A 58 -14.30 -14.05 0.49
N LEU A 59 -13.76 -12.98 -0.11
CA LEU A 59 -12.36 -12.95 -0.54
C LEU A 59 -11.44 -13.09 0.68
N THR A 60 -10.51 -14.03 0.63
CA THR A 60 -9.56 -14.20 1.73
C THR A 60 -8.58 -13.03 1.78
N PHE A 61 -8.06 -12.72 2.96
CA PHE A 61 -7.01 -11.71 3.12
C PHE A 61 -5.80 -11.94 2.19
N GLN A 62 -5.37 -13.20 2.05
CA GLN A 62 -4.28 -13.55 1.13
C GLN A 62 -4.67 -13.31 -0.34
N GLY A 63 -5.89 -13.69 -0.72
CA GLY A 63 -6.42 -13.43 -2.07
C GLY A 63 -6.52 -11.94 -2.39
N ALA A 64 -6.95 -11.12 -1.43
CA ALA A 64 -6.95 -9.67 -1.57
C ALA A 64 -5.55 -9.12 -1.81
N LEU A 65 -4.54 -9.55 -1.04
CA LEU A 65 -3.15 -9.14 -1.28
C LEU A 65 -2.66 -9.58 -2.67
N GLU A 66 -2.94 -10.82 -3.05
CA GLU A 66 -2.56 -11.37 -4.35
C GLU A 66 -3.16 -10.59 -5.51
N PHE A 67 -4.44 -10.22 -5.42
CA PHE A 67 -5.13 -9.45 -6.46
C PHE A 67 -4.78 -7.96 -6.43
N ILE A 68 -4.51 -7.37 -5.26
CA ILE A 68 -4.02 -5.98 -5.15
C ILE A 68 -2.67 -5.86 -5.84
N PHE A 69 -1.70 -6.72 -5.52
CA PHE A 69 -0.36 -6.61 -6.09
C PHE A 69 -0.23 -7.22 -7.49
N ALA A 70 -1.04 -8.22 -7.81
CA ALA A 70 -1.18 -8.81 -9.14
C ALA A 70 0.16 -9.14 -9.82
N GLY A 71 1.10 -9.75 -9.09
CA GLY A 71 2.45 -10.03 -9.59
C GLY A 71 2.48 -10.84 -10.90
N ASP A 72 1.49 -11.73 -11.09
CA ASP A 72 1.12 -12.29 -12.39
C ASP A 72 -0.32 -11.86 -12.71
N GLU A 73 -0.48 -10.68 -13.32
CA GLU A 73 -1.78 -10.09 -13.60
C GLU A 73 -2.66 -10.98 -14.47
N LYS A 74 -2.08 -11.73 -15.42
CA LYS A 74 -2.86 -12.62 -16.27
C LYS A 74 -3.50 -13.73 -15.44
N ARG A 75 -2.71 -14.41 -14.61
CA ARG A 75 -3.23 -15.46 -13.73
C ARG A 75 -4.24 -14.89 -12.72
N CYS A 76 -3.90 -13.77 -12.08
CA CYS A 76 -4.79 -13.14 -11.10
C CYS A 76 -6.14 -12.77 -11.71
N LYS A 77 -6.14 -12.24 -12.94
CA LYS A 77 -7.37 -11.96 -13.68
C LYS A 77 -8.19 -13.23 -13.92
N GLU A 78 -7.57 -14.28 -14.45
CA GLU A 78 -8.25 -15.56 -14.73
C GLU A 78 -8.84 -16.22 -13.47
N GLU A 79 -8.19 -16.07 -12.32
CA GLU A 79 -8.68 -16.58 -11.03
C GLU A 79 -9.78 -15.69 -10.43
N CYS A 80 -9.61 -14.37 -10.50
CA CYS A 80 -10.55 -13.38 -9.97
C CYS A 80 -11.89 -13.43 -10.71
N GLU A 81 -11.86 -13.45 -12.06
CA GLU A 81 -13.06 -13.47 -12.92
C GLU A 81 -13.93 -14.73 -12.78
N GLN A 82 -13.48 -15.74 -12.03
CA GLN A 82 -14.33 -16.89 -11.67
C GLN A 82 -15.36 -16.55 -10.59
N PHE A 83 -15.14 -15.48 -9.81
CA PHE A 83 -15.95 -15.15 -8.64
C PHE A 83 -16.39 -13.68 -8.60
N MET A 84 -15.63 -12.76 -9.18
CA MET A 84 -15.85 -11.31 -9.13
C MET A 84 -15.21 -10.61 -10.34
N ASP A 85 -15.56 -9.34 -10.58
CA ASP A 85 -14.97 -8.59 -11.69
C ASP A 85 -13.46 -8.31 -11.44
N TRP A 86 -12.66 -8.32 -12.49
CA TRP A 86 -11.26 -7.93 -12.38
C TRP A 86 -11.12 -6.41 -12.44
N LEU A 87 -10.51 -5.81 -11.40
CA LEU A 87 -10.00 -4.45 -11.47
C LEU A 87 -8.60 -4.47 -12.12
N PRO A 88 -8.40 -3.90 -13.33
CA PRO A 88 -7.09 -3.85 -13.97
C PRO A 88 -6.08 -3.08 -13.13
N VAL A 89 -4.82 -3.52 -13.11
CA VAL A 89 -3.77 -2.73 -12.47
C VAL A 89 -3.54 -1.48 -13.32
N SER A 90 -3.59 -0.30 -12.72
CA SER A 90 -3.33 0.96 -13.43
C SER A 90 -1.84 1.23 -13.56
N ASP A 91 -1.45 2.02 -14.56
CA ASP A 91 -0.05 2.42 -14.74
C ASP A 91 0.48 3.18 -13.52
N SER A 92 -0.33 4.06 -12.93
CA SER A 92 0.03 4.79 -11.71
C SER A 92 0.18 3.90 -10.48
N PHE A 93 -0.55 2.78 -10.41
CA PHE A 93 -0.30 1.76 -9.38
C PHE A 93 1.04 1.06 -9.61
N ARG A 94 1.35 0.69 -10.87
CA ARG A 94 2.64 0.08 -11.22
C ARG A 94 3.80 1.03 -10.92
N GLU A 95 3.68 2.30 -11.27
CA GLU A 95 4.68 3.33 -10.93
C GLU A 95 4.89 3.46 -9.42
N TRP A 96 3.82 3.42 -8.62
CA TRP A 96 3.95 3.37 -7.17
C TRP A 96 4.67 2.10 -6.70
N LEU A 97 4.35 0.95 -7.28
CA LEU A 97 4.95 -0.34 -6.92
C LEU A 97 6.44 -0.43 -7.31
N ASP A 98 6.81 0.12 -8.46
CA ASP A 98 8.17 0.16 -9.01
C ASP A 98 9.00 1.34 -8.47
N GLY A 99 8.35 2.33 -7.86
CA GLY A 99 9.01 3.49 -7.26
C GLY A 99 9.87 3.14 -6.04
N ASP A 100 10.31 4.17 -5.32
CA ASP A 100 11.26 4.00 -4.21
C ASP A 100 10.83 2.96 -3.15
N PHE A 101 11.84 2.35 -2.53
CA PHE A 101 11.77 1.29 -1.51
C PHE A 101 11.39 -0.10 -1.98
N LEU A 102 11.74 -1.06 -1.12
CA LEU A 102 11.51 -2.48 -1.34
C LEU A 102 10.01 -2.79 -1.37
N TYR A 103 9.64 -3.71 -2.26
CA TYR A 103 8.30 -4.30 -2.36
C TYR A 103 7.74 -4.72 -0.99
N SER A 104 8.56 -5.32 -0.13
CA SER A 104 8.15 -5.81 1.20
C SER A 104 7.60 -4.70 2.11
N PHE A 105 8.06 -3.46 1.97
CA PHE A 105 7.52 -2.34 2.73
C PHE A 105 6.13 -1.92 2.21
N LYS A 106 5.95 -1.91 0.90
CA LYS A 106 4.66 -1.59 0.26
C LYS A 106 3.62 -2.65 0.60
N GLU A 107 4.02 -3.93 0.58
CA GLU A 107 3.20 -5.04 1.02
C GLU A 107 2.78 -4.90 2.48
N ALA A 108 3.72 -4.64 3.39
CA ALA A 108 3.41 -4.41 4.80
C ALA A 108 2.46 -3.22 5.02
N GLN A 109 2.60 -2.13 4.26
CA GLN A 109 1.67 -1.01 4.32
C GLN A 109 0.25 -1.43 3.91
N VAL A 110 0.10 -2.15 2.80
CA VAL A 110 -1.21 -2.64 2.33
C VAL A 110 -1.82 -3.62 3.35
N MET A 111 -1.03 -4.53 3.92
CA MET A 111 -1.49 -5.43 4.97
C MET A 111 -2.06 -4.67 6.17
N LEU A 112 -1.35 -3.65 6.65
CA LEU A 112 -1.83 -2.82 7.75
C LEU A 112 -3.08 -2.02 7.37
N ALA A 113 -3.18 -1.57 6.12
CA ALA A 113 -4.35 -0.88 5.60
C ALA A 113 -5.60 -1.79 5.62
N LEU A 114 -5.47 -3.03 5.15
CA LEU A 114 -6.55 -4.02 5.15
C LEU A 114 -6.96 -4.44 6.57
N ILE A 115 -6.00 -4.62 7.48
CA ILE A 115 -6.29 -5.08 8.86
C ILE A 115 -6.91 -3.97 9.72
N TYR A 116 -6.42 -2.73 9.60
CA TYR A 116 -6.74 -1.66 10.54
C TYR A 116 -7.52 -0.49 9.94
N GLY A 117 -7.61 -0.39 8.61
CA GLY A 117 -8.27 0.73 7.93
C GLY A 117 -7.65 2.11 8.22
N ASN A 118 -6.48 2.19 8.86
CA ASN A 118 -5.90 3.45 9.32
C ASN A 118 -5.00 4.10 8.27
N TYR A 119 -5.60 4.45 7.13
CA TYR A 119 -4.92 5.12 6.03
C TYR A 119 -5.71 6.33 5.53
N ARG A 120 -5.10 7.12 4.66
CA ARG A 120 -5.78 8.17 3.87
C ARG A 120 -5.14 8.32 2.51
N VAL A 121 -5.91 8.89 1.59
CA VAL A 121 -5.42 9.33 0.29
C VAL A 121 -4.50 10.54 0.46
N GLU A 122 -3.40 10.58 -0.30
CA GLU A 122 -2.58 11.78 -0.45
C GLU A 122 -3.41 12.87 -1.17
N GLU A 123 -3.60 14.01 -0.52
CA GLU A 123 -4.32 15.13 -1.14
C GLU A 123 -3.46 15.72 -2.26
N ASP A 124 -4.05 15.93 -3.45
CA ASP A 124 -3.41 16.63 -4.55
C ASP A 124 -2.95 18.00 -4.06
N LYS A 125 -1.64 18.28 -4.15
CA LYS A 125 -1.03 19.55 -3.73
C LYS A 125 -1.17 20.64 -4.79
#